data_AF-A0AAJ1UB46-F1
#
_entry.id   AF-A0AAJ1UB46-F1
#
_cell.length_a   1.000
_cell.length_b   1.000
_cell.length_c   1.000
_cell.angle_alpha   90.00
_cell.angle_beta   90.00
_cell.angle_gamma   90.00
#
_symmetry.space_group_name_H-M   'P 1'
#
loop_
_entity.id
_entity.type
_entity.pdbx_description
1 polymer ?
#
loop_
_entity_poly.entity_id
_entity_poly.type
_entity_poly.pdbx_seq_one_letter_code
_entity_poly.pdbx_strand_id
1 'polypeptide(L)'
;MGDEELFGAVVNEISKGQVDENLLAKARFLAKGDTKDTEFKYIELRVQQLKSDNIQKHINATKDAARIIAPALGRFSWDFAKAVLLGLLIVGLVGAILQAFL
;
A
#
# COMPACT_ATOMS: atom_id res chain seq x y z
N MET A 1 1.59 -9.60 -10.37
CA MET A 1 0.64 -10.43 -11.13
C MET A 1 0.20 -9.64 -12.33
N GLY A 2 0.36 -10.20 -13.52
CA GLY A 2 -0.20 -9.62 -14.74
C GLY A 2 -1.71 -9.88 -14.82
N ASP A 3 -2.42 -9.07 -15.61
CA ASP A 3 -3.88 -9.22 -15.79
C ASP A 3 -4.26 -10.62 -16.28
N GLU A 4 -3.45 -11.18 -17.18
CA GLU A 4 -3.64 -12.50 -17.79
C GLU A 4 -3.57 -13.66 -16.78
N GLU A 5 -2.71 -13.55 -15.77
CA GLU A 5 -2.61 -14.52 -14.67
C GLU A 5 -3.87 -14.49 -13.79
N LEU A 6 -4.46 -13.30 -13.59
CA LEU A 6 -5.69 -13.15 -12.82
C LEU A 6 -6.89 -13.75 -13.55
N PHE A 7 -7.00 -13.51 -14.86
CA PHE A 7 -8.02 -14.17 -15.68
C PHE A 7 -7.88 -15.70 -15.63
N GLY A 8 -6.65 -16.21 -15.80
CA GLY A 8 -6.38 -17.65 -15.69
C GLY A 8 -6.73 -18.23 -14.31
N ALA A 9 -6.45 -17.48 -13.23
CA ALA A 9 -6.83 -17.87 -11.87
C ALA A 9 -8.34 -17.97 -11.71
N VAL A 10 -9.10 -16.98 -12.20
CA VAL A 10 -10.57 -16.97 -12.12
C VAL A 10 -11.19 -18.09 -12.93
N VAL A 11 -10.69 -18.36 -14.14
CA VAL A 11 -11.16 -19.50 -14.95
C VAL A 11 -10.92 -20.83 -14.22
N ASN A 12 -9.80 -20.96 -13.51
CA ASN A 12 -9.50 -22.14 -12.70
C ASN A 12 -10.36 -22.23 -11.43
N GLU A 13 -10.75 -21.11 -10.82
CA GLU A 13 -11.75 -21.09 -9.73
C GLU A 13 -13.10 -21.60 -10.22
N ILE A 14 -13.55 -21.11 -11.39
CA ILE A 14 -14.81 -21.53 -12.02
C ILE A 14 -14.78 -23.03 -12.35
N SER A 15 -13.70 -23.54 -12.94
CA SER A 15 -13.58 -24.96 -13.28
C SER A 15 -13.59 -25.88 -12.06
N LYS A 16 -13.20 -25.36 -10.89
CA LYS A 16 -13.25 -26.05 -9.59
C LYS A 16 -14.58 -25.87 -8.86
N GLY A 17 -15.53 -25.12 -9.42
CA GLY A 17 -16.81 -24.80 -8.79
C GLY A 17 -16.70 -23.81 -7.63
N GLN A 18 -15.57 -23.09 -7.50
CA GLN A 18 -15.33 -22.09 -6.46
C GLN A 18 -15.91 -20.73 -6.90
N VAL A 19 -17.22 -20.70 -7.11
CA VAL A 19 -17.93 -19.53 -7.61
C VAL A 19 -18.54 -18.74 -6.45
N ASP A 20 -18.33 -17.42 -6.45
CA ASP A 20 -19.01 -16.53 -5.50
C ASP A 20 -20.44 -16.26 -5.99
N GLU A 21 -21.41 -16.88 -5.31
CA GLU A 21 -22.85 -16.76 -5.56
C GLU A 21 -23.33 -15.30 -5.59
N ASN A 22 -22.81 -14.44 -4.72
CA ASN A 22 -23.21 -13.03 -4.66
C ASN A 22 -22.68 -12.26 -5.87
N LEU A 23 -21.44 -12.52 -6.25
CA LEU A 23 -20.82 -11.91 -7.43
C LEU A 23 -21.50 -12.39 -8.71
N LEU A 24 -21.89 -13.68 -8.75
CA LEU A 24 -22.65 -14.27 -9.85
C LEU A 24 -24.05 -13.66 -9.96
N ALA A 25 -24.75 -13.46 -8.85
CA ALA A 25 -26.05 -12.78 -8.84
C ALA A 25 -25.93 -11.35 -9.38
N LYS A 26 -24.88 -10.62 -9.00
CA LYS A 26 -24.59 -9.28 -9.53
C LYS A 26 -24.27 -9.32 -11.03
N ALA A 27 -23.49 -10.30 -11.48
CA ALA A 27 -23.21 -10.49 -12.91
C ALA A 27 -24.48 -10.77 -13.71
N ARG A 28 -25.37 -11.63 -13.21
CA ARG A 28 -26.68 -11.95 -13.81
C ARG A 28 -27.57 -10.71 -13.93
N PHE A 29 -27.60 -9.89 -12.88
CA PHE A 29 -28.34 -8.63 -12.88
C PHE A 29 -27.82 -7.66 -13.95
N LEU A 30 -26.50 -7.51 -14.05
CA LEU A 30 -25.87 -6.61 -15.02
C LEU A 30 -26.03 -7.10 -16.47
N ALA A 31 -25.97 -8.41 -16.67
CA ALA A 31 -26.17 -9.05 -17.97
C ALA A 31 -27.66 -9.21 -18.34
N LYS A 32 -28.60 -8.73 -17.52
CA LYS A 32 -30.05 -8.80 -17.74
C LYS A 32 -30.56 -10.21 -18.06
N GLY A 33 -29.90 -11.23 -17.50
CA GLY A 33 -30.25 -12.64 -17.72
C GLY A 33 -29.64 -13.29 -18.97
N ASP A 34 -28.83 -12.60 -19.78
CA ASP A 34 -28.05 -13.27 -20.83
C ASP A 34 -26.93 -14.09 -20.19
N THR A 35 -26.96 -15.40 -20.43
CA THR A 35 -26.02 -16.36 -19.84
C THR A 35 -24.58 -16.17 -20.28
N LYS A 36 -24.34 -15.78 -21.54
CA LYS A 36 -22.98 -15.58 -22.05
C LYS A 36 -22.38 -14.31 -21.48
N ASP A 37 -23.14 -13.23 -21.49
CA ASP A 37 -22.70 -11.97 -20.90
C ASP A 37 -22.54 -12.06 -19.37
N THR A 38 -23.35 -12.89 -18.71
CA THR A 38 -23.20 -13.16 -17.26
C THR A 38 -21.83 -13.75 -16.95
N GLU A 39 -21.36 -14.71 -17.74
CA GLU A 39 -20.07 -15.36 -17.51
C GLU A 39 -18.91 -14.37 -17.70
N PHE A 40 -18.91 -13.61 -18.80
CA PHE A 40 -17.93 -12.56 -19.02
C PHE A 40 -17.93 -11.53 -17.89
N LYS A 41 -19.12 -11.10 -17.46
CA LYS A 41 -19.26 -10.09 -16.41
C LYS A 41 -18.82 -10.61 -15.04
N TYR A 42 -19.06 -11.90 -14.76
CA TYR A 42 -18.58 -12.53 -13.54
C TYR A 42 -17.05 -12.55 -13.50
N ILE A 43 -16.42 -12.98 -14.60
CA ILE A 43 -14.94 -13.04 -14.69
C ILE A 43 -14.35 -11.64 -14.50
N GLU A 44 -14.91 -10.63 -15.18
CA GLU A 44 -14.47 -9.24 -15.04
C GLU A 44 -14.56 -8.74 -13.59
N LEU A 45 -15.71 -8.93 -12.93
CA LEU A 45 -15.94 -8.51 -11.55
C LEU A 45 -14.99 -9.23 -10.58
N ARG A 46 -14.74 -10.53 -10.80
CA ARG A 46 -13.87 -11.32 -9.94
C ARG A 46 -12.41 -10.90 -10.08
N VAL A 47 -11.95 -10.63 -11.31
CA VAL A 47 -10.61 -10.07 -11.55
C VAL A 47 -10.45 -8.71 -10.87
N GLN A 48 -11.45 -7.84 -10.95
CA GLN A 48 -11.42 -6.54 -10.25
C GLN A 48 -11.33 -6.71 -8.73
N GLN A 49 -12.07 -7.67 -8.16
CA GLN A 49 -11.99 -7.99 -6.74
C GLN A 49 -10.58 -8.47 -6.34
N LEU A 50 -10.00 -9.42 -7.09
CA LEU A 50 -8.64 -9.92 -6.84
C LEU A 50 -7.58 -8.82 -6.95
N LYS A 51 -7.75 -7.87 -7.89
CA LYS A 51 -6.89 -6.67 -7.98
C LYS A 51 -7.03 -5.82 -6.72
N SER A 52 -8.26 -5.53 -6.28
CA SER A 52 -8.51 -4.72 -5.09
C SER A 52 -7.94 -5.37 -3.83
N ASP A 53 -8.10 -6.68 -3.67
CA ASP A 53 -7.61 -7.42 -2.51
C ASP A 53 -6.07 -7.42 -2.45
N ASN A 54 -5.41 -7.59 -3.60
CA ASN A 54 -3.96 -7.47 -3.71
C ASN A 54 -3.48 -6.06 -3.34
N ILE A 55 -4.13 -5.02 -3.89
CA ILE A 55 -3.79 -3.63 -3.57
C ILE A 55 -3.95 -3.37 -2.07
N GLN A 56 -5.06 -3.80 -1.48
CA GLN A 56 -5.34 -3.62 -0.06
C GLN A 56 -4.30 -4.32 0.83
N LYS A 57 -3.85 -5.52 0.43
CA LYS A 57 -2.78 -6.25 1.12
C LYS A 57 -1.47 -5.46 1.12
N HIS A 58 -1.10 -4.86 -0.02
CA HIS A 58 0.09 -4.00 -0.10
C HIS A 58 -0.04 -2.71 0.70
N ILE A 59 -1.22 -2.08 0.69
CA ILE A 59 -1.49 -0.87 1.50
C ILE A 59 -1.38 -1.19 2.99
N ASN A 60 -1.97 -2.30 3.44
CA ASN A 60 -1.92 -2.70 4.84
C ASN A 60 -0.49 -3.02 5.28
N ALA A 61 0.27 -3.78 4.48
CA ALA A 61 1.68 -4.06 4.75
C ALA A 61 2.54 -2.77 4.81
N THR A 62 2.28 -1.82 3.92
CA THR A 62 2.98 -0.52 3.92
C THR A 62 2.62 0.32 5.14
N LYS A 63 1.34 0.31 5.56
CA LYS A 63 0.87 1.01 6.75
C LYS A 63 1.50 0.42 8.02
N ASP A 64 1.61 -0.90 8.11
CA ASP A 64 2.26 -1.57 9.23
C ASP A 64 3.77 -1.27 9.28
N ALA A 65 4.45 -1.30 8.13
CA ALA A 65 5.85 -0.87 8.04
C ALA A 65 6.02 0.61 8.44
N ALA A 66 5.17 1.50 7.94
CA ALA A 66 5.20 2.92 8.29
C ALA A 66 4.95 3.16 9.78
N ARG A 67 4.08 2.37 10.42
CA ARG A 67 3.80 2.45 11.86
C ARG A 67 5.05 2.16 12.71
N ILE A 68 5.91 1.26 12.24
CA ILE A 68 7.16 0.89 12.92
C ILE A 68 8.26 1.92 12.64
N ILE A 69 8.35 2.42 11.41
CA ILE A 69 9.46 3.29 10.98
C ILE A 69 9.23 4.77 11.36
N ALA A 70 7.99 5.26 11.32
CA ALA A 70 7.65 6.66 11.62
C ALA A 70 8.15 7.17 12.99
N PRO A 71 7.95 6.45 14.12
CA PRO A 71 8.46 6.92 15.41
C PRO A 71 10.00 6.92 15.48
N ALA A 72 10.68 6.01 14.78
CA ALA A 72 12.13 5.96 14.73
C ALA A 72 12.72 7.14 13.92
N LEU A 73 12.12 7.47 12.78
CA LEU A 73 12.47 8.67 12.00
C LEU A 73 12.25 9.95 12.80
N GLY A 74 11.11 10.07 13.50
CA GLY A 74 10.81 11.24 14.32
C GLY A 74 11.84 11.46 15.45
N ARG A 75 12.25 10.39 16.13
CA ARG A 75 13.32 10.47 17.15
C ARG A 75 14.65 10.87 16.54
N PHE A 76 15.04 10.23 15.44
CA PHE A 76 16.28 10.54 14.74
C PHE A 76 16.34 12.02 14.30
N SER A 77 15.27 12.54 13.71
CA SER A 77 15.20 13.96 13.31
C SER A 77 15.37 14.91 14.50
N TRP A 78 14.78 14.58 15.65
CA TRP A 78 14.90 15.41 16.85
C TRP A 78 16.30 15.36 17.47
N ASP A 79 16.90 14.17 17.53
CA ASP A 79 18.26 13.99 18.07
C ASP A 79 19.30 14.65 17.17
N PHE A 80 19.13 14.56 15.85
CA PHE A 80 19.96 15.27 14.88
C PHE A 80 19.83 16.80 15.04
N ALA A 81 18.61 17.33 15.16
CA ALA A 81 18.37 18.75 15.35
C ALA A 81 19.06 19.29 16.62
N LYS A 82 18.97 18.55 17.74
CA LYS A 82 19.67 18.91 18.97
C LYS A 82 21.19 18.90 18.80
N ALA A 83 21.73 17.87 18.15
CA ALA A 83 23.17 17.76 17.93
C ALA A 83 23.71 18.92 17.09
N VAL A 84 22.99 19.32 16.04
CA VAL A 84 23.35 20.48 15.21
C VAL A 84 23.33 21.77 16.01
N LEU A 85 22.29 22.01 16.81
CA LEU A 85 22.20 23.22 17.65
C LEU A 85 23.32 23.29 18.67
N LEU A 86 23.63 22.18 19.35
CA LEU A 86 24.75 22.11 20.29
C LEU A 86 26.09 22.36 19.59
N GLY A 87 26.30 21.78 18.42
CA GLY A 87 27.50 22.00 17.61
C GLY A 87 27.67 23.48 17.24
N LEU A 88 26.61 24.13 16.76
CA LEU A 88 26.64 25.57 16.44
C LEU A 88 26.93 26.43 17.67
N LEU A 89 26.37 26.09 18.82
CA LEU A 89 26.58 26.81 20.07
C LEU A 89 28.05 26.71 20.52
N ILE A 90 28.64 25.51 20.45
CA ILE A 90 30.06 25.29 20.79
C ILE A 90 30.97 26.09 19.84
N VAL A 91 30.72 26.01 18.52
CA VAL A 91 31.51 26.74 17.52
C VAL A 91 31.42 28.26 17.75
N GLY A 92 30.23 28.78 18.05
CA GLY A 92 30.03 30.19 18.37
C GLY A 92 30.77 30.63 19.63
N LEU A 93 30.75 29.81 20.69
CA LEU A 93 31.47 30.07 21.94
C LEU A 93 33.00 30.13 21.72
N VAL A 94 33.55 29.17 20.98
CA VAL A 94 34.99 29.13 20.68
C VAL A 94 35.40 30.36 19.86
N GLY A 95 34.60 30.74 18.85
CA GLY A 95 34.83 31.95 18.05
C GLY A 95 34.82 33.23 18.88
N ALA A 96 33.83 33.38 19.79
CA ALA A 96 33.72 34.54 20.66
C ALA A 96 34.90 34.64 21.65
N ILE A 97 35.35 33.52 22.22
CA ILE A 97 36.52 33.48 23.10
C ILE A 97 37.79 33.90 22.33
N LEU A 98 38.02 33.34 21.14
CA LEU A 98 39.17 33.71 20.32
C LEU A 98 39.18 35.20 19.97
N GLN A 99 38.02 35.78 19.66
CA GLN A 99 37.89 37.19 19.33
C GLN A 99 38.07 38.12 20.55
N ALA A 100 37.86 37.63 21.78
CA ALA A 100 38.07 38.39 23.00
C ALA A 100 39.55 38.44 23.46
N PHE A 101 40.38 37.52 22.98
CA PHE A 101 41.81 37.41 23.32
C PHE A 101 42.76 37.91 22.21
N LEU A 102 42.22 38.46 21.12
CA LEU A 102 42.92 39.02 19.96
C LEU A 102 42.70 40.53 19.90
#